data_AF-A0A959HMZ0-F1
#
_entry.id   AF-A0A959HMZ0-F1
#
_cell.length_a   1.000
_cell.length_b   1.000
_cell.length_c   1.000
_cell.angle_alpha   90.00
_cell.angle_beta   90.00
_cell.angle_gamma   90.00
#
_symmetry.space_group_name_H-M   'P 1'
#
loop_
_entity.id
_entity.type
_entity.pdbx_description
1 polymer ?
#
loop_
_entity_poly.entity_id
_entity_poly.type
_entity_poly.pdbx_seq_one_letter_code
_entity_poly.pdbx_strand_id
1 'polypeptide(L)'
;METALAWADNAVNNTKNFPTLSTKAQILEKLGRTADAKTTMEEALPLATMTELHFYGRALIQQEKPEEAMKIFKMNREKNPDDNFTTLVGLARGNMALGNYKEAAGYFKKAAPNAPQGQQQFYEGLAKQCEEKMTKG
;
A
#
# COMPACT_ATOMS: atom_id res chain seq x y z
N MET A 1 -11.94 -24.50 -2.50
CA MET A 1 -10.64 -23.83 -2.71
C MET A 1 -10.25 -23.86 -4.20
N GLU A 2 -10.30 -25.01 -4.87
CA GLU A 2 -10.16 -25.11 -6.34
C GLU A 2 -11.26 -24.34 -7.09
N THR A 3 -12.48 -24.30 -6.55
CA THR A 3 -13.56 -23.47 -7.08
C THR A 3 -13.21 -21.98 -7.06
N ALA A 4 -12.63 -21.47 -5.98
CA ALA A 4 -12.27 -20.04 -5.86
C ALA A 4 -11.23 -19.61 -6.90
N LEU A 5 -10.26 -20.47 -7.21
CA LEU A 5 -9.29 -20.19 -8.27
C LEU A 5 -9.95 -20.16 -9.66
N ALA A 6 -10.86 -21.09 -9.95
CA ALA A 6 -11.60 -21.08 -11.21
C ALA A 6 -12.47 -19.81 -11.38
N TRP A 7 -13.10 -19.33 -10.30
CA TRP A 7 -13.82 -18.05 -10.31
C TRP A 7 -12.86 -16.87 -10.58
N ALA A 8 -11.68 -16.86 -9.95
CA ALA A 8 -10.69 -15.82 -10.17
C ALA A 8 -10.13 -15.83 -11.60
N ASP A 9 -9.89 -17.01 -12.17
CA ASP A 9 -9.47 -17.17 -13.57
C ASP A 9 -10.54 -16.66 -14.53
N ASN A 10 -11.82 -16.99 -14.28
CA ASN A 10 -12.92 -16.47 -15.08
C ASN A 10 -12.99 -14.93 -14.99
N ALA A 11 -12.85 -14.36 -13.79
CA ALA A 11 -12.84 -12.92 -13.59
C ALA A 11 -11.70 -12.22 -14.35
N VAL A 12 -10.48 -12.79 -14.31
CA VAL A 12 -9.33 -12.27 -15.06
C VAL A 12 -9.57 -12.34 -16.57
N ASN A 13 -10.15 -13.43 -17.07
CA ASN A 13 -10.48 -13.59 -18.49
C ASN A 13 -11.54 -12.60 -18.98
N ASN A 14 -12.52 -12.26 -18.14
CA ASN A 14 -13.54 -11.26 -18.46
C ASN A 14 -12.97 -9.84 -18.40
N THR A 15 -12.24 -9.51 -17.33
CA THR A 15 -11.67 -8.18 -17.12
C THR A 15 -10.31 -8.30 -16.44
N LYS A 16 -9.24 -8.12 -17.20
CA LYS A 16 -7.87 -8.12 -16.67
C LYS A 16 -7.52 -6.74 -16.12
N ASN A 17 -7.53 -6.59 -14.79
CA ASN A 17 -7.16 -5.37 -14.08
C ASN A 17 -6.52 -5.71 -12.72
N PHE A 18 -6.12 -4.69 -11.97
CA PHE A 18 -5.51 -4.92 -10.65
C PHE A 18 -6.44 -5.68 -9.69
N PRO A 19 -7.74 -5.35 -9.53
CA PRO A 19 -8.64 -6.09 -8.64
C PRO A 19 -8.74 -7.59 -8.95
N THR A 20 -8.90 -7.97 -10.23
CA THR A 20 -9.05 -9.39 -10.60
C THR A 20 -7.75 -10.17 -10.41
N LEU A 21 -6.61 -9.61 -10.84
CA LEU A 21 -5.31 -10.25 -10.69
C LEU A 21 -4.85 -10.30 -9.22
N SER A 22 -5.03 -9.23 -8.44
CA SER A 22 -4.66 -9.21 -7.02
C SER A 22 -5.51 -10.19 -6.19
N THR A 23 -6.79 -10.34 -6.53
CA THR A 23 -7.66 -11.37 -5.91
C THR A 23 -7.16 -12.77 -6.24
N LYS A 24 -6.82 -13.04 -7.50
CA LYS A 24 -6.23 -14.32 -7.92
C LYS A 24 -4.92 -14.60 -7.18
N ALA A 25 -4.03 -13.62 -7.07
CA ALA A 25 -2.77 -13.74 -6.34
C ALA A 25 -2.99 -14.11 -4.86
N GLN A 26 -3.93 -13.45 -4.17
CA GLN A 26 -4.27 -13.78 -2.78
C GLN A 26 -4.85 -15.19 -2.63
N ILE A 27 -5.64 -15.66 -3.59
CA ILE A 27 -6.16 -17.04 -3.59
C ILE A 27 -5.00 -18.02 -3.78
N LEU A 28 -4.09 -17.76 -4.72
CA LEU A 28 -2.90 -18.60 -4.95
C LEU A 28 -2.01 -18.67 -3.70
N GLU A 29 -1.81 -17.56 -2.98
CA GLU A 29 -1.05 -17.53 -1.73
C GLU A 29 -1.71 -18.43 -0.67
N LYS A 30 -3.03 -18.35 -0.51
CA LYS A 30 -3.80 -19.21 0.42
C LYS A 30 -3.78 -20.71 0.05
N LEU A 31 -3.50 -21.03 -1.21
CA LEU A 31 -3.33 -22.41 -1.70
C LEU A 31 -1.88 -22.91 -1.58
N GLY A 32 -0.96 -22.11 -1.03
CA GLY A 32 0.46 -22.44 -0.96
C GLY A 32 1.21 -22.30 -2.30
N ARG A 33 0.57 -21.75 -3.33
CA ARG A 33 1.15 -21.52 -4.66
C ARG A 33 1.86 -20.16 -4.70
N THR A 34 2.83 -19.97 -3.82
CA THR A 34 3.48 -18.67 -3.58
C THR A 34 4.18 -18.10 -4.81
N ALA A 35 4.82 -18.93 -5.63
CA ALA A 35 5.47 -18.47 -6.87
C ALA A 35 4.45 -17.88 -7.85
N ASP A 36 3.35 -18.60 -8.11
CA ASP A 36 2.28 -18.15 -9.00
C ASP A 36 1.58 -16.89 -8.47
N ALA A 37 1.37 -16.82 -7.16
CA ALA A 37 0.80 -15.65 -6.50
C ALA A 37 1.66 -14.40 -6.74
N LYS A 38 2.98 -14.55 -6.58
CA LYS A 38 3.95 -13.48 -6.82
C LYS A 38 3.91 -13.02 -8.27
N THR A 39 4.02 -13.94 -9.23
CA THR A 39 3.97 -13.60 -10.66
C THR A 39 2.65 -12.94 -11.04
N THR A 40 1.51 -13.41 -10.51
CA THR A 40 0.19 -12.80 -10.77
C THR A 40 0.11 -11.39 -10.20
N MET A 41 0.68 -11.14 -9.02
CA MET A 41 0.72 -9.79 -8.44
C MET A 41 1.67 -8.86 -9.20
N GLU A 42 2.83 -9.34 -9.64
CA GLU A 42 3.75 -8.57 -10.48
C GLU A 42 3.09 -8.11 -11.78
N GLU A 43 2.20 -8.92 -12.34
CA GLU A 43 1.37 -8.54 -13.48
C GLU A 43 0.26 -7.53 -13.12
N ALA A 44 -0.27 -7.59 -11.90
CA ALA A 44 -1.32 -6.69 -11.42
C ALA A 44 -0.82 -5.26 -11.18
N LEU A 45 0.37 -5.10 -10.57
CA LEU A 45 0.89 -3.83 -10.07
C LEU A 45 1.00 -2.71 -11.12
N PRO A 46 1.44 -2.97 -12.37
CA PRO A 46 1.44 -1.95 -13.42
C PRO A 46 0.04 -1.40 -13.74
N LEU A 47 -1.00 -2.22 -13.59
CA LEU A 47 -2.40 -1.86 -13.87
C LEU A 47 -3.09 -1.11 -12.73
N ALA A 48 -2.47 -1.11 -11.54
CA ALA A 48 -3.05 -0.50 -10.35
C ALA A 48 -3.07 1.03 -10.43
N THR A 49 -4.21 1.60 -10.01
CA THR A 49 -4.38 3.03 -9.75
C THR A 49 -3.61 3.47 -8.50
N MET A 50 -3.43 4.79 -8.33
CA MET A 50 -2.83 5.36 -7.12
C MET A 50 -3.50 4.87 -5.84
N THR A 51 -4.84 4.84 -5.83
CA THR A 51 -5.64 4.43 -4.67
C THR A 51 -5.48 2.95 -4.37
N GLU A 52 -5.48 2.09 -5.40
CA GLU A 52 -5.29 0.65 -5.24
C GLU A 52 -3.90 0.31 -4.70
N LEU A 53 -2.84 0.93 -5.24
CA LEU A 53 -1.48 0.76 -4.71
C LEU A 53 -1.38 1.22 -3.25
N HIS A 54 -2.04 2.32 -2.89
CA HIS A 54 -2.06 2.82 -1.53
C HIS A 54 -2.72 1.81 -0.57
N PHE A 55 -3.89 1.28 -0.92
CA PHE A 55 -4.58 0.30 -0.08
C PHE A 55 -3.85 -1.04 -0.04
N TYR A 56 -3.23 -1.47 -1.14
CA TYR A 56 -2.43 -2.68 -1.15
C TYR A 56 -1.20 -2.59 -0.24
N GLY A 57 -0.46 -1.47 -0.29
CA GLY A 57 0.62 -1.20 0.67
C GLY A 57 0.15 -1.21 2.12
N ARG A 58 -1.04 -0.67 2.41
CA ARG A 58 -1.64 -0.73 3.77
C ARG A 58 -1.97 -2.16 4.20
N ALA A 59 -2.49 -2.98 3.29
CA ALA A 59 -2.76 -4.39 3.57
C ALA A 59 -1.48 -5.17 3.87
N LEU A 60 -0.38 -4.89 3.17
CA LEU A 60 0.91 -5.51 3.44
C LEU A 60 1.46 -5.15 4.82
N ILE A 61 1.27 -3.91 5.31
CA ILE A 61 1.62 -3.55 6.69
C ILE A 61 0.83 -4.40 7.69
N GLN A 62 -0.49 -4.60 7.46
CA GLN A 62 -1.33 -5.42 8.34
C GLN A 62 -0.94 -6.90 8.33
N GLN A 63 -0.32 -7.37 7.25
CA GLN A 63 0.24 -8.71 7.11
C GLN A 63 1.67 -8.82 7.66
N GLU A 64 2.15 -7.82 8.41
CA GLU A 64 3.52 -7.78 8.96
C GLU A 64 4.61 -7.83 7.87
N LYS A 65 4.32 -7.31 6.67
CA LYS A 65 5.24 -7.18 5.52
C LYS A 65 5.59 -5.71 5.22
N PRO A 66 6.19 -4.95 6.17
CA PRO A 66 6.42 -3.51 6.00
C PRO A 66 7.44 -3.18 4.91
N GLU A 67 8.42 -4.05 4.66
CA GLU A 67 9.42 -3.87 3.60
C GLU A 67 8.79 -3.95 2.20
N GLU A 68 7.90 -4.92 1.99
CA GLU A 68 7.13 -5.05 0.75
C GLU A 68 6.19 -3.86 0.58
N ALA A 69 5.49 -3.47 1.65
CA ALA A 69 4.63 -2.28 1.65
C ALA A 69 5.40 -1.02 1.21
N MET A 70 6.62 -0.83 1.71
CA MET A 70 7.46 0.31 1.34
C MET A 70 7.81 0.31 -0.16
N LYS A 71 8.08 -0.85 -0.76
CA LYS A 71 8.29 -0.96 -2.22
C LYS A 71 7.05 -0.51 -3.00
N ILE A 72 5.86 -0.92 -2.57
CA ILE A 72 4.59 -0.51 -3.18
C ILE A 72 4.35 0.99 -3.03
N PHE A 73 4.62 1.58 -1.87
CA PHE A 73 4.45 3.02 -1.67
C PHE A 73 5.43 3.86 -2.50
N LYS A 74 6.68 3.39 -2.67
CA LYS A 74 7.66 4.02 -3.57
C LYS A 74 7.20 3.95 -5.02
N MET A 75 6.77 2.77 -5.49
CA MET A 75 6.19 2.61 -6.83
C MET A 75 4.99 3.55 -7.04
N ASN A 76 4.12 3.69 -6.03
CA ASN A 76 2.97 4.59 -6.11
C ASN A 76 3.40 6.06 -6.27
N ARG A 77 4.43 6.49 -5.53
CA ARG A 77 5.01 7.83 -5.67
C ARG A 77 5.66 8.06 -7.03
N GLU A 78 6.35 7.07 -7.56
CA GLU A 78 6.99 7.14 -8.88
C GLU A 78 5.95 7.25 -10.01
N LYS A 79 4.84 6.52 -9.92
CA LYS A 79 3.73 6.61 -10.90
C LYS A 79 2.91 7.89 -10.77
N ASN A 80 2.89 8.52 -9.59
CA ASN A 80 2.06 9.69 -9.29
C ASN A 80 2.90 10.80 -8.61
N PRO A 81 3.90 11.37 -9.31
CA PRO A 81 4.83 12.32 -8.72
C PRO A 81 4.18 13.64 -8.28
N ASP A 82 3.08 14.03 -8.93
CA ASP A 82 2.36 15.29 -8.70
C ASP A 82 1.35 15.21 -7.54
N ASP A 83 1.03 14.00 -7.06
CA ASP A 83 0.18 13.84 -5.88
C ASP A 83 0.90 14.37 -4.64
N ASN A 84 0.22 15.21 -3.87
CA ASN A 84 0.77 15.81 -2.64
C ASN A 84 0.12 15.27 -1.38
N PHE A 85 -0.61 14.16 -1.47
CA PHE A 85 -1.32 13.61 -0.33
C PHE A 85 -1.23 12.08 -0.26
N THR A 86 -1.91 11.34 -1.13
CA THR A 86 -2.09 9.89 -1.00
C THR A 86 -0.76 9.12 -1.02
N THR A 87 0.16 9.49 -1.90
CA THR A 87 1.51 8.91 -2.02
C THR A 87 2.37 9.27 -0.81
N LEU A 88 2.29 10.51 -0.33
CA LEU A 88 3.03 10.96 0.86
C LEU A 88 2.55 10.26 2.13
N VAL A 89 1.23 10.10 2.31
CA VAL A 89 0.66 9.32 3.42
C VAL A 89 1.11 7.86 3.33
N GLY A 90 1.18 7.29 2.12
CA GLY A 90 1.72 5.95 1.89
C GLY A 90 3.16 5.81 2.40
N LEU A 91 4.05 6.70 1.95
CA LEU A 91 5.46 6.73 2.40
C LEU A 91 5.58 6.96 3.91
N ALA A 92 4.73 7.82 4.49
CA ALA A 92 4.70 8.06 5.93
C ALA A 92 4.35 6.78 6.71
N ARG A 93 3.29 6.08 6.29
CA ARG A 93 2.86 4.82 6.91
C ARG A 93 3.89 3.71 6.77
N GLY A 94 4.50 3.59 5.59
CA GLY A 94 5.60 2.64 5.36
C GLY A 94 6.78 2.91 6.29
N ASN A 95 7.21 4.17 6.41
CA ASN A 95 8.33 4.54 7.29
C ASN A 95 7.98 4.30 8.76
N MET A 96 6.75 4.63 9.17
CA MET A 96 6.28 4.39 10.53
C MET A 96 6.28 2.89 10.87
N ALA A 97 5.88 2.02 9.93
CA ALA A 97 5.89 0.57 10.10
C ALA A 97 7.30 -0.03 10.15
N LEU A 98 8.28 0.61 9.51
CA LEU A 98 9.70 0.24 9.57
C LEU A 98 10.45 0.85 10.77
N GLY A 99 9.79 1.66 11.61
CA GLY A 99 10.44 2.36 12.73
C GLY A 99 11.20 3.63 12.34
N ASN A 100 11.14 4.05 11.08
CA ASN A 100 11.75 5.28 10.57
C ASN A 100 10.89 6.50 10.92
N TYR A 101 10.75 6.77 12.22
CA TYR A 101 9.77 7.75 12.72
C TYR A 101 10.08 9.19 12.28
N LYS A 102 11.35 9.54 12.08
CA LYS A 102 11.76 10.87 11.60
C LYS A 102 11.25 11.12 10.19
N GLU A 103 11.46 10.18 9.29
CA GLU A 103 11.00 10.23 7.90
C GLU A 103 9.47 10.20 7.85
N ALA A 104 8.84 9.34 8.66
CA ALA A 104 7.39 9.25 8.75
C ALA A 104 6.74 10.60 9.15
N ALA A 105 7.28 11.25 10.19
CA ALA A 105 6.81 12.57 10.63
C ALA A 105 6.95 13.61 9.51
N GLY A 106 8.09 13.62 8.82
CA GLY A 106 8.33 14.53 7.69
C GLY A 106 7.31 14.37 6.56
N TYR A 107 6.99 13.13 6.18
CA TYR A 107 5.99 12.86 5.15
C TYR A 107 4.56 13.21 5.59
N PHE A 108 4.16 12.89 6.83
CA PHE A 108 2.84 13.28 7.34
C PHE A 108 2.66 14.80 7.37
N LYS A 109 3.68 15.56 7.80
CA LYS A 109 3.65 17.04 7.79
C LYS A 109 3.47 17.61 6.38
N LYS A 110 4.14 17.04 5.38
CA LYS A 110 4.01 17.46 3.98
C LYS A 110 2.62 17.12 3.40
N ALA A 111 2.05 15.99 3.80
CA ALA A 111 0.73 15.56 3.33
C ALA A 111 -0.42 16.35 3.97
N ALA A 112 -0.33 16.68 5.25
CA ALA A 112 -1.41 17.29 6.04
C ALA A 112 -2.11 18.49 5.40
N PRO A 113 -1.43 19.52 4.86
CA PRO A 113 -2.11 20.67 4.24
C PRO A 113 -2.87 20.33 2.95
N ASN A 114 -2.59 19.18 2.33
CA ASN A 114 -3.26 18.69 1.12
C ASN A 114 -4.33 17.64 1.43
N ALA A 115 -4.64 17.43 2.71
CA ALA A 115 -5.62 16.43 3.13
C ALA A 115 -7.04 16.82 2.69
N PRO A 116 -7.94 15.83 2.49
CA PRO A 116 -9.36 16.10 2.33
C PRO A 116 -9.90 16.98 3.46
N GLN A 117 -10.91 17.77 3.15
CA GLN A 117 -11.46 18.77 4.07
C GLN A 117 -11.74 18.17 5.46
N GLY A 118 -11.24 18.86 6.49
CA GLY A 118 -11.40 18.45 7.89
C GLY A 118 -10.40 17.39 8.39
N GLN A 119 -9.48 16.89 7.55
CA GLN A 119 -8.52 15.83 7.95
C GLN A 119 -7.11 16.34 8.24
N GLN A 120 -6.78 17.60 7.98
CA GLN A 120 -5.42 18.13 8.18
C GLN A 120 -4.88 17.85 9.59
N GLN A 121 -5.66 18.18 10.63
CA GLN A 121 -5.26 17.98 12.02
C GLN A 121 -5.01 16.51 12.38
N PHE A 122 -5.71 15.58 11.72
CA PHE A 122 -5.48 14.15 11.92
C PHE A 122 -4.07 13.75 11.45
N TYR A 123 -3.64 14.21 10.28
CA TYR A 123 -2.30 13.90 9.76
C TYR A 123 -1.18 14.64 10.51
N GLU A 124 -1.44 15.87 10.99
CA GLU A 124 -0.53 16.56 11.91
C GLU A 124 -0.39 15.79 13.24
N GLY A 125 -1.48 15.23 13.75
CA GLY A 125 -1.46 14.37 14.93
C GLY A 125 -0.61 13.11 14.74
N LEU A 126 -0.71 12.45 13.57
CA LEU A 126 0.14 11.31 13.23
C LEU A 126 1.62 11.69 13.14
N ALA A 127 1.93 12.88 12.63
CA ALA A 127 3.30 13.37 12.63
C ALA A 127 3.84 13.54 14.06
N LYS A 128 3.06 14.16 14.96
CA LYS A 128 3.44 14.33 16.38
C LYS A 128 3.68 12.99 17.07
N GLN A 129 2.81 12.00 16.84
CA GLN A 129 2.98 10.65 17.40
C GLN A 129 4.30 10.00 16.95
N CYS A 130 4.72 10.22 15.70
CA CYS A 130 6.02 9.75 15.23
C CYS A 130 7.16 10.47 15.97
N GLU A 131 7.08 11.78 16.13
CA GLU A 131 8.09 12.58 16.86
C GLU A 131 8.24 12.15 18.32
N GLU A 132 7.13 11.85 18.99
CA GLU A 132 7.13 11.33 20.36
C GLU A 132 7.76 9.93 20.48
N LYS A 133 7.70 9.11 19.44
CA LYS A 133 8.37 7.80 19.41
C LYS A 133 9.88 7.93 19.23
N MET A 134 10.36 9.02 18.64
CA MET A 134 11.80 9.28 18.48
C MET A 134 12.49 9.62 19.80
N THR A 135 11.76 10.15 20.78
CA THR A 135 12.33 10.60 22.07
C THR A 135 12.33 9.51 23.14
N LYS A 136 11.74 8.35 22.86
CA LYS A 136 11.54 7.24 23.81
C LYS A 136 12.38 6.00 23.50
N GLY A 137 13.31 6.07 22.54
CA GLY A 137 14.29 5.03 22.21
C GLY A 137 15.69 5.48 22.56
#